data_AF-A0A9W9RGU3-F1
#
_entry.id   AF-A0A9W9RGU3-F1
#
_cell.length_a   1.000
_cell.length_b   1.000
_cell.length_c   1.000
_cell.angle_alpha   90.00
_cell.angle_beta   90.00
_cell.angle_gamma   90.00
#
_symmetry.space_group_name_H-M   'P 1'
#
loop_
_entity.id
_entity.type
_entity.pdbx_description
1 polymer ?
#
loop_
_entity_poly.entity_id
_entity_poly.type
_entity_poly.pdbx_seq_one_letter_code
_entity_poly.pdbx_strand_id
1 'polypeptide(L)'
;MAIFDAIMKPGTKYNAMNDYTREIFTPVPGNLNGDTAIRSYLDIRFAFDKGWLPSSHHGLHWAMNDDYCDICEDRRVDKLDTDPDTTPFAIKDEEILLMLYMPLPADLPTLNKDLLILTAALYDDVDRYARPRRPNTVRSEIGCLLRGIYNNTMFAMWCSLQTGPTFQHNGIKTAIHARFIMNGDMSRITPDAPNEELPYLLWYPSIPRKSVLRELFRRQPTMKPAIARTCIIADYEDLYDLLDVDPDTEIMYDARDSLNPYYIQDLEAKIPDRDFRPFPRGITYEIPRKPKMFEYPPSHLWIDFADSGPGIEDDSISYNGSIVRFNSLQLSVSAPESLKQLVADTHCAIEIDEYYDSLRHEIQVHERLGSNEEIIPPT
;
A
#
# COMPACT_ATOMS: atom_id res chain seq x y z
N MET A 1 -34.01 3.12 38.59
CA MET A 1 -32.65 3.23 38.01
C MET A 1 -31.81 1.95 38.18
N ALA A 2 -31.87 1.23 39.30
CA ALA A 2 -31.07 0.02 39.54
C ALA A 2 -31.10 -1.08 38.45
N ILE A 3 -32.24 -1.32 37.77
CA ILE A 3 -32.33 -2.31 36.68
C ILE A 3 -31.60 -1.84 35.43
N PHE A 4 -31.78 -0.56 35.06
CA PHE A 4 -31.06 0.04 33.92
C PHE A 4 -29.55 0.01 34.19
N ASP A 5 -29.12 0.40 35.39
CA ASP A 5 -27.70 0.39 35.76
C ASP A 5 -27.13 -1.03 35.81
N ALA A 6 -27.93 -2.03 36.19
CA ALA A 6 -27.52 -3.44 36.17
C ALA A 6 -27.42 -4.03 34.75
N ILE A 7 -28.31 -3.61 33.83
CA ILE A 7 -28.28 -3.99 32.42
C ILE A 7 -27.12 -3.29 31.68
N MET A 8 -26.87 -2.01 32.00
CA MET A 8 -25.82 -1.21 31.37
C MET A 8 -24.44 -1.42 32.01
N LYS A 9 -24.36 -2.11 33.15
CA LYS A 9 -23.08 -2.53 33.75
C LYS A 9 -22.35 -3.40 32.72
N PRO A 10 -21.07 -3.14 32.41
CA PRO A 10 -20.36 -3.89 31.38
C PRO A 10 -20.29 -5.37 31.76
N GLY A 11 -21.17 -6.17 31.16
CA GLY A 11 -21.14 -7.62 31.23
C GLY A 11 -20.06 -8.19 30.32
N THR A 12 -19.78 -9.48 30.46
CA THR A 12 -18.97 -10.21 29.48
C THR A 12 -19.63 -10.07 28.10
N LYS A 13 -18.86 -9.59 27.12
CA LYS A 13 -19.30 -9.46 25.72
C LYS A 13 -19.05 -10.77 25.00
N TYR A 14 -19.88 -11.09 24.02
CA TYR A 14 -19.81 -12.36 23.31
C TYR A 14 -19.87 -12.16 21.79
N ASN A 15 -19.12 -12.97 21.05
CA ASN A 15 -19.09 -12.98 19.58
C ASN A 15 -20.20 -13.87 18.99
N ALA A 16 -21.47 -13.53 19.25
CA ALA A 16 -22.60 -14.40 18.92
C ALA A 16 -22.97 -14.46 17.42
N MET A 17 -22.55 -13.49 16.61
CA MET A 17 -22.95 -13.38 15.19
C MET A 17 -21.86 -12.72 14.36
N ASN A 18 -21.76 -13.11 13.08
CA ASN A 18 -20.96 -12.42 12.06
C ASN A 18 -21.88 -11.82 11.01
N ASP A 19 -21.88 -10.48 10.91
CA ASP A 19 -22.75 -9.75 10.00
C ASP A 19 -22.37 -9.93 8.51
N TYR A 20 -21.10 -10.23 8.22
CA TYR A 20 -20.65 -10.46 6.85
C TYR A 20 -21.11 -11.82 6.30
N THR A 21 -20.99 -12.88 7.10
CA THR A 21 -21.42 -14.23 6.69
C THR A 21 -22.87 -14.53 7.04
N ARG A 22 -23.50 -13.67 7.86
CA ARG A 22 -24.84 -13.85 8.43
C ARG A 22 -24.97 -15.15 9.24
N GLU A 23 -23.87 -15.56 9.87
CA GLU A 23 -23.78 -16.78 10.67
C GLU A 23 -23.95 -16.46 12.16
N ILE A 24 -24.67 -17.33 12.86
CA ILE A 24 -24.81 -17.29 14.31
C ILE A 24 -23.89 -18.35 14.91
N PHE A 25 -23.04 -17.94 15.84
CA PHE A 25 -22.09 -18.83 16.51
C PHE A 25 -22.56 -19.18 17.92
N THR A 26 -21.94 -20.21 18.50
CA THR A 26 -22.02 -20.42 19.94
C THR A 26 -21.29 -19.26 20.62
N PRO A 27 -21.94 -18.47 21.51
CA PRO A 27 -21.33 -17.27 22.07
C PRO A 27 -20.08 -17.59 22.89
N VAL A 28 -18.93 -17.01 22.52
CA VAL A 28 -17.68 -17.06 23.27
C VAL A 28 -17.35 -15.67 23.79
N PRO A 29 -16.83 -15.52 25.03
CA PRO A 29 -16.36 -14.24 25.52
C PRO A 29 -15.36 -13.61 24.54
N GLY A 30 -15.60 -12.36 24.16
CA GLY A 30 -14.79 -11.69 23.15
C GLY A 30 -15.02 -10.19 23.10
N ASN A 31 -14.11 -9.53 22.38
CA ASN A 31 -14.17 -8.11 22.11
C ASN A 31 -15.08 -7.81 20.92
N LEU A 32 -15.70 -6.63 20.91
CA LEU A 32 -16.49 -6.17 19.77
C LEU A 32 -15.58 -5.47 18.77
N ASN A 33 -15.66 -5.88 17.50
CA ASN A 33 -14.93 -5.22 16.42
C ASN A 33 -15.75 -4.14 15.72
N GLY A 34 -17.04 -3.97 16.05
CA GLY A 34 -17.90 -2.96 15.41
C GLY A 34 -18.09 -3.22 13.91
N ASP A 35 -18.16 -4.48 13.49
CA ASP A 35 -18.26 -4.94 12.09
C ASP A 35 -19.67 -4.79 11.50
N THR A 36 -20.32 -3.68 11.82
CA THR A 36 -21.64 -3.32 11.31
C THR A 36 -21.51 -2.32 10.17
N ALA A 37 -22.42 -2.36 9.20
CA ALA A 37 -22.48 -1.32 8.17
C ALA A 37 -22.71 0.06 8.80
N ILE A 38 -21.82 1.00 8.49
CA ILE A 38 -21.88 2.38 8.97
C ILE A 38 -22.89 3.20 8.15
N ARG A 39 -23.54 4.18 8.78
CA ARG A 39 -24.57 5.02 8.14
C ARG A 39 -24.06 5.70 6.88
N SER A 40 -22.80 6.10 6.87
CA SER A 40 -22.20 6.82 5.76
C SER A 40 -22.17 5.97 4.47
N TYR A 41 -22.08 4.63 4.54
CA TYR A 41 -22.19 3.78 3.35
C TYR A 41 -23.54 3.89 2.62
N LEU A 42 -24.62 4.33 3.30
CA LEU A 42 -25.92 4.55 2.66
C LEU A 42 -25.96 5.84 1.81
N ASP A 43 -24.96 6.72 1.95
CA ASP A 43 -24.85 7.96 1.16
C ASP A 43 -24.13 7.70 -0.18
N ILE A 44 -23.62 6.49 -0.40
CA ILE A 44 -23.07 6.04 -1.69
C ILE A 44 -24.23 5.61 -2.57
N ARG A 45 -24.36 6.25 -3.74
CA ARG A 45 -25.45 6.13 -4.71
C ARG A 45 -24.88 6.10 -6.14
N PHE A 46 -25.56 5.37 -7.02
CA PHE A 46 -25.19 5.19 -8.42
C PHE A 46 -26.35 5.57 -9.33
N ALA A 47 -26.09 6.43 -10.31
CA ALA A 47 -27.07 6.79 -11.32
C ALA A 47 -27.52 5.55 -12.10
N PHE A 48 -28.82 5.41 -12.31
CA PHE A 48 -29.37 4.37 -13.16
C PHE A 48 -29.02 4.62 -14.65
N ASP A 49 -28.06 3.87 -15.20
CA ASP A 49 -27.81 3.80 -16.65
C ASP A 49 -28.57 2.60 -17.26
N LYS A 50 -29.21 2.81 -18.43
CA LYS A 50 -30.02 1.78 -19.13
C LYS A 50 -29.17 0.66 -19.73
N GLY A 51 -27.84 0.81 -19.75
CA GLY A 51 -26.92 -0.29 -19.98
C GLY A 51 -26.41 -0.81 -18.64
N TRP A 52 -26.80 -2.02 -18.23
CA TRP A 52 -26.25 -2.74 -17.07
C TRP A 52 -24.75 -3.11 -17.19
N LEU A 53 -24.04 -2.46 -18.11
CA LEU A 53 -22.59 -2.47 -18.16
C LEU A 53 -22.14 -1.25 -17.35
N PRO A 54 -21.41 -1.43 -16.25
CA PRO A 54 -20.81 -0.31 -15.54
C PRO A 54 -19.90 0.42 -16.52
N SER A 55 -20.42 1.50 -17.09
CA SER A 55 -19.74 2.36 -18.05
C SER A 55 -18.72 3.17 -17.25
N SER A 56 -17.56 2.57 -17.01
CA SER A 56 -16.21 3.17 -16.90
C SER A 56 -15.96 4.41 -16.05
N HIS A 57 -16.91 4.98 -15.31
CA HIS A 57 -16.76 6.31 -14.75
C HIS A 57 -16.89 6.25 -13.21
N HIS A 58 -15.80 6.61 -12.54
CA HIS A 58 -15.73 7.06 -11.14
C HIS A 58 -15.36 6.05 -10.03
N GLY A 59 -14.65 4.96 -10.31
CA GLY A 59 -13.80 4.29 -9.29
C GLY A 59 -14.51 3.71 -8.05
N LEU A 60 -15.84 3.69 -8.02
CA LEU A 60 -16.70 3.23 -6.92
C LEU A 60 -17.35 1.87 -7.21
N HIS A 61 -17.00 1.20 -8.31
CA HIS A 61 -17.55 -0.12 -8.69
C HIS A 61 -17.38 -1.19 -7.60
N TRP A 62 -16.34 -1.09 -6.79
CA TRP A 62 -16.11 -1.98 -5.65
C TRP A 62 -17.19 -1.86 -4.56
N ALA A 63 -17.81 -0.69 -4.42
CA ALA A 63 -18.89 -0.43 -3.47
C ALA A 63 -20.26 -0.97 -3.95
N MET A 64 -20.35 -1.39 -5.22
CA MET A 64 -21.48 -2.16 -5.78
C MET A 64 -21.33 -3.67 -5.61
N ASN A 65 -20.23 -4.17 -5.03
CA ASN A 65 -20.07 -5.60 -4.85
C ASN A 65 -21.12 -6.12 -3.84
N ASP A 66 -21.84 -7.19 -4.19
CA ASP A 66 -22.98 -7.78 -3.44
C ASP A 66 -22.61 -8.19 -2.00
N ASP A 67 -21.32 -8.20 -1.67
CA ASP A 67 -20.77 -8.56 -0.38
C ASP A 67 -20.81 -7.44 0.68
N TYR A 68 -21.06 -6.19 0.27
CA TYR A 68 -21.33 -5.12 1.23
C TYR A 68 -22.79 -5.18 1.66
N CYS A 69 -23.05 -5.04 2.97
CA CYS A 69 -24.40 -5.04 3.50
C CYS A 69 -25.21 -3.88 2.90
N ASP A 70 -26.07 -4.19 1.94
CA ASP A 70 -27.05 -3.28 1.36
C ASP A 70 -28.32 -3.31 2.22
N ILE A 71 -28.35 -2.47 3.26
CA ILE A 71 -29.49 -2.37 4.18
C ILE A 71 -30.75 -1.91 3.44
N CYS A 72 -30.61 -1.12 2.37
CA CYS A 72 -31.74 -0.58 1.62
C CYS A 72 -32.30 -1.57 0.59
N GLU A 73 -31.58 -2.66 0.29
CA GLU A 73 -31.93 -3.65 -0.73
C GLU A 73 -32.20 -3.03 -2.13
N ASP A 74 -31.67 -1.83 -2.38
CA ASP A 74 -31.88 -1.04 -3.59
C ASP A 74 -30.65 -1.04 -4.51
N ARG A 75 -29.60 -1.81 -4.14
CA ARG A 75 -28.29 -1.85 -4.80
C ARG A 75 -27.65 -0.48 -4.95
N ARG A 76 -28.00 0.46 -4.05
CA ARG A 76 -27.53 1.84 -4.03
C ARG A 76 -27.92 2.62 -5.30
N VAL A 77 -28.96 2.23 -6.01
CA VAL A 77 -29.41 2.91 -7.24
C VAL A 77 -30.10 4.24 -6.89
N ASP A 78 -29.78 5.30 -7.63
CA ASP A 78 -30.40 6.62 -7.55
C ASP A 78 -30.42 7.34 -8.92
N LYS A 79 -30.81 8.62 -8.94
CA LYS A 79 -30.88 9.48 -10.13
C LYS A 79 -29.53 10.05 -10.55
N LEU A 80 -28.61 10.23 -9.60
CA LEU A 80 -27.29 10.81 -9.81
C LEU A 80 -26.26 9.93 -9.11
N ASP A 81 -25.04 9.89 -9.65
CA ASP A 81 -23.90 9.29 -8.97
C ASP A 81 -23.54 10.13 -7.75
N THR A 82 -23.12 9.48 -6.67
CA THR A 82 -22.47 10.19 -5.56
C THR A 82 -21.16 10.75 -6.06
N ASP A 83 -20.93 12.04 -5.80
CA ASP A 83 -19.67 12.69 -6.05
C ASP A 83 -18.57 12.04 -5.18
N PRO A 84 -17.53 11.41 -5.78
CA PRO A 84 -16.42 10.81 -5.06
C PRO A 84 -15.74 11.75 -4.08
N ASP A 85 -15.71 13.06 -4.36
CA ASP A 85 -15.05 14.05 -3.49
C ASP A 85 -15.91 14.37 -2.25
N THR A 86 -17.21 14.04 -2.28
CA THR A 86 -18.14 14.20 -1.15
C THR A 86 -18.42 12.89 -0.40
N THR A 87 -17.87 11.78 -0.88
CA THR A 87 -18.15 10.44 -0.31
C THR A 87 -17.69 10.29 1.14
N PRO A 88 -18.29 9.34 1.90
CA PRO A 88 -17.93 8.91 3.26
C PRO A 88 -16.47 8.58 3.56
N PHE A 89 -15.63 8.53 2.54
CA PHE A 89 -14.27 8.08 2.66
C PHE A 89 -13.28 9.19 2.95
N ALA A 90 -13.74 10.45 2.96
CA ALA A 90 -13.02 11.51 3.64
C ALA A 90 -12.78 11.05 5.09
N ILE A 91 -11.52 10.95 5.51
CA ILE A 91 -11.14 10.65 6.89
C ILE A 91 -11.60 11.82 7.78
N LYS A 92 -12.88 11.81 8.14
CA LYS A 92 -13.50 12.82 9.00
C LYS A 92 -13.48 12.40 10.47
N ASP A 93 -13.27 11.11 10.73
CA ASP A 93 -13.24 10.55 12.07
C ASP A 93 -11.83 10.70 12.66
N GLU A 94 -11.60 11.78 13.41
CA GLU A 94 -10.34 12.01 14.16
C GLU A 94 -9.97 10.81 15.06
N GLU A 95 -10.97 10.07 15.54
CA GLU A 95 -10.79 8.85 16.34
C GLU A 95 -10.01 7.76 15.59
N ILE A 96 -10.25 7.57 14.28
CA ILE A 96 -9.49 6.63 13.45
C ILE A 96 -8.01 7.02 13.41
N LEU A 97 -7.73 8.31 13.25
CA LEU A 97 -6.36 8.80 13.09
C LEU A 97 -5.52 8.46 14.32
N LEU A 98 -6.07 8.66 15.53
CA LEU A 98 -5.44 8.25 16.77
C LEU A 98 -5.17 6.74 16.82
N MET A 99 -6.13 5.93 16.34
CA MET A 99 -6.01 4.48 16.30
C MET A 99 -4.93 3.98 15.32
N LEU A 100 -4.45 4.79 14.38
CA LEU A 100 -3.36 4.41 13.47
C LEU A 100 -2.04 4.16 14.20
N TYR A 101 -1.75 4.94 15.25
CA TYR A 101 -0.48 4.91 15.97
C TYR A 101 -0.60 4.59 17.47
N MET A 102 -1.79 4.68 18.06
CA MET A 102 -2.07 4.20 19.42
C MET A 102 -2.48 2.73 19.42
N PRO A 103 -2.27 1.97 20.52
CA PRO A 103 -2.81 0.61 20.65
C PRO A 103 -4.31 0.56 20.38
N LEU A 104 -4.77 -0.43 19.63
CA LEU A 104 -6.20 -0.56 19.33
C LEU A 104 -6.99 -0.82 20.63
N PRO A 105 -8.11 -0.12 20.86
CA PRO A 105 -8.95 -0.36 22.03
C PRO A 105 -9.47 -1.80 22.04
N ALA A 106 -9.80 -2.31 23.23
CA ALA A 106 -10.36 -3.65 23.38
C ALA A 106 -11.62 -3.82 22.54
N ASP A 107 -12.49 -2.82 22.49
CA ASP A 107 -13.63 -2.80 21.56
C ASP A 107 -13.39 -1.72 20.50
N LEU A 108 -13.47 -2.09 19.23
CA LEU A 108 -13.38 -1.12 18.14
C LEU A 108 -14.73 -0.40 17.98
N PRO A 109 -14.71 0.93 17.78
CA PRO A 109 -15.92 1.69 17.48
C PRO A 109 -16.54 1.32 16.14
N THR A 110 -17.84 1.61 15.99
CA THR A 110 -18.58 1.48 14.73
C THR A 110 -18.29 2.67 13.82
N LEU A 111 -17.15 2.63 13.14
CA LEU A 111 -16.68 3.66 12.19
C LEU A 111 -16.04 3.02 10.94
N ASN A 112 -15.62 3.85 9.97
CA ASN A 112 -15.00 3.34 8.75
C ASN A 112 -13.57 2.81 8.99
N LYS A 113 -13.42 1.50 9.20
CA LYS A 113 -12.10 0.89 9.47
C LYS A 113 -11.22 0.66 8.24
N ASP A 114 -11.63 1.09 7.04
CA ASP A 114 -10.88 0.83 5.80
C ASP A 114 -9.43 1.33 5.93
N LEU A 115 -9.24 2.52 6.50
CA LEU A 115 -7.90 3.07 6.73
C LEU A 115 -7.06 2.23 7.70
N LEU A 116 -7.67 1.70 8.77
CA LEU A 116 -6.98 0.83 9.73
C LEU A 116 -6.53 -0.47 9.06
N ILE A 117 -7.38 -1.06 8.22
CA ILE A 117 -7.05 -2.27 7.45
C ILE A 117 -5.90 -1.99 6.49
N LEU A 118 -5.99 -0.91 5.71
CA LEU A 118 -4.99 -0.54 4.70
C LEU A 118 -3.64 -0.22 5.33
N THR A 119 -3.61 0.60 6.37
CA THR A 119 -2.36 0.96 7.07
C THR A 119 -1.73 -0.23 7.77
N ALA A 120 -2.52 -1.11 8.41
CA ALA A 120 -2.00 -2.32 9.02
C ALA A 120 -1.39 -3.28 7.97
N ALA A 121 -2.00 -3.41 6.79
CA ALA A 121 -1.44 -4.19 5.69
C ALA A 121 -0.16 -3.55 5.13
N LEU A 122 -0.15 -2.22 4.98
CA LEU A 122 0.96 -1.45 4.42
C LEU A 122 2.21 -1.52 5.30
N TYR A 123 2.04 -1.39 6.62
CA TYR A 123 3.08 -1.43 7.65
C TYR A 123 3.18 -2.79 8.34
N ASP A 124 2.71 -3.86 7.68
CA ASP A 124 3.06 -5.23 8.03
C ASP A 124 2.71 -5.64 9.49
N ASP A 125 1.68 -5.03 10.08
CA ASP A 125 1.21 -5.31 11.44
C ASP A 125 0.15 -6.43 11.40
N VAL A 126 0.61 -7.66 11.70
CA VAL A 126 -0.23 -8.87 11.70
C VAL A 126 -1.44 -8.71 12.61
N ASP A 127 -1.26 -8.24 13.84
CA ASP A 127 -2.32 -8.19 14.84
C ASP A 127 -3.36 -7.13 14.50
N ARG A 128 -2.91 -5.95 14.03
CA ARG A 128 -3.80 -4.88 13.56
C ARG A 128 -4.46 -5.18 12.24
N TYR A 129 -3.87 -6.02 11.39
CA TYR A 129 -4.47 -6.38 10.12
C TYR A 129 -5.46 -7.53 10.29
N ALA A 130 -5.10 -8.59 11.02
CA ALA A 130 -5.95 -9.76 11.23
C ALA A 130 -7.26 -9.44 11.95
N ARG A 131 -7.27 -8.41 12.81
CA ARG A 131 -8.40 -8.08 13.67
C ARG A 131 -9.58 -7.38 12.96
N PRO A 132 -9.40 -6.26 12.25
CA PRO A 132 -10.49 -5.55 11.56
C PRO A 132 -10.70 -6.00 10.11
N ARG A 133 -9.86 -6.91 9.58
CA ARG A 133 -9.95 -7.38 8.20
C ARG A 133 -11.32 -8.01 7.91
N ARG A 134 -11.88 -7.64 6.77
CA ARG A 134 -13.16 -8.15 6.26
C ARG A 134 -12.98 -9.39 5.39
N PRO A 135 -14.04 -10.20 5.15
CA PRO A 135 -13.96 -11.34 4.23
C PRO A 135 -13.56 -10.93 2.81
N ASN A 136 -14.07 -9.78 2.35
CA ASN A 136 -13.79 -9.21 1.05
C ASN A 136 -12.87 -8.01 1.16
N THR A 137 -12.02 -7.84 0.15
CA THR A 137 -10.99 -6.81 0.14
C THR A 137 -11.59 -5.42 0.03
N VAL A 138 -11.08 -4.48 0.83
CA VAL A 138 -11.33 -3.05 0.62
C VAL A 138 -10.50 -2.54 -0.56
N ARG A 139 -10.85 -1.35 -1.07
CA ARG A 139 -10.13 -0.72 -2.19
C ARG A 139 -8.64 -0.60 -1.84
N SER A 140 -7.77 -0.97 -2.77
CA SER A 140 -6.30 -0.87 -2.62
C SER A 140 -5.65 -1.80 -1.58
N GLU A 141 -6.42 -2.67 -0.93
CA GLU A 141 -5.89 -3.60 0.09
C GLU A 141 -4.84 -4.55 -0.49
N ILE A 142 -5.06 -5.06 -1.70
CA ILE A 142 -4.10 -5.93 -2.39
C ILE A 142 -2.75 -5.24 -2.54
N GLY A 143 -2.73 -3.97 -2.93
CA GLY A 143 -1.48 -3.22 -3.04
C GLY A 143 -0.78 -3.09 -1.70
N CYS A 144 -1.53 -2.76 -0.63
CA CYS A 144 -0.97 -2.59 0.70
C CYS A 144 -0.35 -3.90 1.20
N LEU A 145 -1.04 -5.01 0.97
CA LEU A 145 -0.54 -6.35 1.24
C LEU A 145 0.74 -6.68 0.47
N LEU A 146 0.80 -6.35 -0.83
CA LEU A 146 2.01 -6.57 -1.63
C LEU A 146 3.20 -5.86 -0.99
N ARG A 147 3.07 -4.56 -0.69
CA ARG A 147 4.12 -3.79 -0.01
C ARG A 147 4.51 -4.43 1.32
N GLY A 148 3.56 -4.72 2.20
CA GLY A 148 3.83 -5.32 3.52
C GLY A 148 4.55 -6.68 3.42
N ILE A 149 4.11 -7.54 2.48
CA ILE A 149 4.70 -8.87 2.24
C ILE A 149 6.14 -8.75 1.75
N TYR A 150 6.43 -7.84 0.81
CA TYR A 150 7.79 -7.62 0.33
C TYR A 150 8.73 -7.14 1.45
N ASN A 151 8.22 -6.32 2.37
CA ASN A 151 9.05 -5.67 3.39
C ASN A 151 9.24 -6.52 4.67
N ASN A 152 8.30 -7.39 5.02
CA ASN A 152 8.36 -8.14 6.27
C ASN A 152 8.17 -9.65 6.08
N THR A 153 9.19 -10.41 6.49
CA THR A 153 9.20 -11.89 6.40
C THR A 153 8.14 -12.55 7.29
N MET A 154 7.91 -12.04 8.50
CA MET A 154 6.93 -12.62 9.42
C MET A 154 5.50 -12.37 8.92
N PHE A 155 5.24 -11.18 8.38
CA PHE A 155 3.98 -10.86 7.73
C PHE A 155 3.75 -11.73 6.49
N ALA A 156 4.78 -11.90 5.64
CA ALA A 156 4.72 -12.81 4.49
C ALA A 156 4.44 -14.27 4.89
N MET A 157 5.06 -14.74 5.98
CA MET A 157 4.81 -16.08 6.52
C MET A 157 3.36 -16.20 6.99
N TRP A 158 2.86 -15.23 7.76
CA TRP A 158 1.46 -15.20 8.19
C TRP A 158 0.50 -15.22 7.00
N CYS A 159 0.72 -14.37 5.99
CA CYS A 159 -0.06 -14.34 4.74
C CYS A 159 -0.04 -15.69 4.01
N SER A 160 1.10 -16.39 4.00
CA SER A 160 1.23 -17.70 3.33
C SER A 160 0.40 -18.82 3.96
N LEU A 161 -0.02 -18.64 5.22
CA LEU A 161 -0.87 -19.60 5.93
C LEU A 161 -2.37 -19.34 5.72
N GLN A 162 -2.74 -18.23 5.08
CA GLN A 162 -4.13 -17.84 4.92
C GLN A 162 -4.78 -18.51 3.70
N THR A 163 -6.03 -18.95 3.85
CA THR A 163 -6.79 -19.64 2.80
C THR A 163 -7.85 -18.76 2.14
N GLY A 164 -8.06 -17.54 2.65
CA GLY A 164 -9.07 -16.61 2.11
C GLY A 164 -8.80 -16.19 0.66
N PRO A 165 -9.85 -15.80 -0.09
CA PRO A 165 -9.74 -15.50 -1.53
C PRO A 165 -8.72 -14.40 -1.83
N THR A 166 -8.60 -13.39 -0.96
CA THR A 166 -7.56 -12.34 -1.03
C THR A 166 -6.16 -12.91 -1.21
N PHE A 167 -5.81 -13.95 -0.46
CA PHE A 167 -4.46 -14.52 -0.42
C PHE A 167 -4.21 -15.55 -1.54
N GLN A 168 -5.27 -15.95 -2.24
CA GLN A 168 -5.16 -16.80 -3.43
C GLN A 168 -4.88 -15.99 -4.70
N HIS A 169 -4.94 -14.67 -4.63
CA HIS A 169 -4.58 -13.78 -5.73
C HIS A 169 -3.13 -13.99 -6.17
N ASN A 170 -2.89 -14.18 -7.48
CA ASN A 170 -1.56 -14.48 -8.02
C ASN A 170 -0.50 -13.47 -7.57
N GLY A 171 -0.81 -12.17 -7.61
CA GLY A 171 0.12 -11.15 -7.15
C GLY A 171 0.58 -11.33 -5.69
N ILE A 172 -0.30 -11.78 -4.80
CA ILE A 172 0.01 -12.02 -3.38
C ILE A 172 0.95 -13.23 -3.26
N LYS A 173 0.64 -14.33 -3.95
CA LYS A 173 1.52 -15.52 -3.99
C LYS A 173 2.89 -15.16 -4.55
N THR A 174 2.94 -14.38 -5.63
CA THR A 174 4.17 -13.88 -6.24
C THR A 174 5.00 -13.07 -5.24
N ALA A 175 4.39 -12.16 -4.48
CA ALA A 175 5.08 -11.38 -3.45
C ALA A 175 5.61 -12.26 -2.31
N ILE A 176 4.84 -13.26 -1.87
CA ILE A 176 5.28 -14.25 -0.88
C ILE A 176 6.50 -15.00 -1.41
N HIS A 177 6.42 -15.55 -2.63
CA HIS A 177 7.54 -16.25 -3.26
C HIS A 177 8.79 -15.37 -3.35
N ALA A 178 8.65 -14.10 -3.77
CA ALA A 178 9.74 -13.13 -3.80
C ALA A 178 10.39 -12.96 -2.42
N ARG A 179 9.59 -12.65 -1.39
CA ARG A 179 10.11 -12.45 -0.02
C ARG A 179 10.84 -13.68 0.50
N PHE A 180 10.34 -14.88 0.21
CA PHE A 180 10.97 -16.12 0.65
C PHE A 180 12.29 -16.38 -0.08
N ILE A 181 12.36 -16.15 -1.40
CA ILE A 181 13.61 -16.22 -2.18
C ILE A 181 14.65 -15.24 -1.63
N MET A 182 14.26 -14.00 -1.30
CA MET A 182 15.15 -13.01 -0.70
C MET A 182 15.76 -13.47 0.63
N ASN A 183 15.01 -14.25 1.43
CA ASN A 183 15.52 -14.87 2.65
C ASN A 183 16.28 -16.19 2.41
N GLY A 184 16.35 -16.67 1.16
CA GLY A 184 17.02 -17.91 0.79
C GLY A 184 16.16 -19.18 0.93
N ASP A 185 14.85 -19.04 1.15
CA ASP A 185 13.92 -20.17 1.13
C ASP A 185 13.35 -20.38 -0.28
N MET A 186 13.68 -21.52 -0.87
CA MET A 186 13.21 -21.95 -2.20
C MET A 186 12.24 -23.14 -2.13
N SER A 187 11.73 -23.47 -0.94
CA SER A 187 10.81 -24.60 -0.75
C SER A 187 9.49 -24.46 -1.50
N ARG A 188 9.11 -23.21 -1.83
CA ARG A 188 7.85 -22.86 -2.51
C ARG A 188 7.97 -22.75 -4.02
N ILE A 189 9.20 -22.75 -4.55
CA ILE A 189 9.44 -22.73 -6.00
C ILE A 189 9.59 -24.16 -6.49
N THR A 190 8.50 -24.68 -7.05
CA THR A 190 8.48 -25.97 -7.72
C THR A 190 8.68 -25.79 -9.24
N PRO A 191 9.17 -26.80 -9.96
CA PRO A 191 9.28 -26.75 -11.43
C PRO A 191 7.94 -26.48 -12.11
N ASP A 192 6.83 -26.96 -11.53
CA ASP A 192 5.48 -26.85 -12.05
C ASP A 192 4.72 -25.59 -11.58
N ALA A 193 5.40 -24.67 -10.88
CA ALA A 193 4.78 -23.43 -10.43
C ALA A 193 4.27 -22.61 -11.63
N PRO A 194 3.01 -22.13 -11.61
CA PRO A 194 2.46 -21.30 -12.70
C PRO A 194 3.30 -20.05 -12.92
N ASN A 195 3.50 -19.66 -14.19
CA ASN A 195 4.30 -18.49 -14.53
C ASN A 195 3.76 -17.20 -13.89
N GLU A 196 2.44 -17.12 -13.66
CA GLU A 196 1.77 -16.00 -13.02
C GLU A 196 2.11 -15.86 -11.53
N GLU A 197 2.60 -16.93 -10.89
CA GLU A 197 3.03 -16.97 -9.49
C GLU A 197 4.57 -16.78 -9.34
N LEU A 198 5.30 -16.70 -10.45
CA LEU A 198 6.76 -16.53 -10.44
C LEU A 198 7.14 -15.05 -10.30
N PRO A 199 7.93 -14.68 -9.27
CA PRO A 199 8.31 -13.29 -9.03
C PRO A 199 9.39 -12.80 -9.98
N TYR A 200 9.19 -11.57 -10.47
CA TYR A 200 10.21 -10.86 -11.26
C TYR A 200 11.02 -9.88 -10.40
N LEU A 201 10.40 -9.22 -9.41
CA LEU A 201 11.09 -8.40 -8.43
C LEU A 201 11.68 -9.28 -7.31
N LEU A 202 12.98 -9.56 -7.39
CA LEU A 202 13.67 -10.49 -6.49
C LEU A 202 14.66 -9.82 -5.54
N TRP A 203 14.90 -8.52 -5.63
CA TRP A 203 16.06 -7.86 -5.03
C TRP A 203 15.74 -6.75 -4.01
N TYR A 204 14.46 -6.37 -3.85
CA TYR A 204 14.04 -5.31 -2.93
C TYR A 204 13.04 -5.85 -1.88
N PRO A 205 13.17 -5.47 -0.60
CA PRO A 205 14.17 -4.56 -0.01
C PRO A 205 15.52 -5.23 0.31
N SER A 206 15.64 -6.53 0.07
CA SER A 206 16.83 -7.30 0.41
C SER A 206 17.29 -8.16 -0.76
N ILE A 207 18.55 -8.02 -1.15
CA ILE A 207 19.14 -8.75 -2.28
C ILE A 207 19.43 -10.21 -1.86
N PRO A 208 18.94 -11.22 -2.61
CA PRO A 208 19.24 -12.62 -2.35
C PRO A 208 20.73 -12.92 -2.57
N ARG A 209 21.27 -13.87 -1.81
CA ARG A 209 22.66 -14.33 -1.99
C ARG A 209 22.85 -14.95 -3.38
N LYS A 210 24.03 -14.74 -3.99
CA LYS A 210 24.41 -15.37 -5.27
C LYS A 210 24.15 -16.88 -5.34
N SER A 211 24.41 -17.61 -4.25
CA SER A 211 24.16 -19.06 -4.19
C SER A 211 22.68 -19.43 -4.29
N VAL A 212 21.78 -18.61 -3.74
CA VAL A 212 20.33 -18.79 -3.83
C VAL A 212 19.88 -18.57 -5.26
N LEU A 213 20.35 -17.50 -5.91
CA LEU A 213 20.04 -17.19 -7.31
C LEU A 213 20.53 -18.28 -8.27
N ARG A 214 21.73 -18.84 -8.02
CA ARG A 214 22.26 -19.97 -8.80
C ARG A 214 21.37 -21.21 -8.68
N GLU A 215 20.91 -21.53 -7.47
CA GLU A 215 20.00 -22.65 -7.25
C GLU A 215 18.60 -22.39 -7.82
N LEU A 216 18.13 -21.14 -7.75
CA LEU A 216 16.87 -20.72 -8.36
C LEU A 216 16.90 -20.92 -9.88
N PHE A 217 17.99 -20.51 -10.55
CA PHE A 217 18.18 -20.74 -11.98
C PHE A 217 18.15 -22.24 -12.32
N ARG A 218 18.79 -23.07 -11.49
CA ARG A 218 18.80 -24.53 -11.69
C ARG A 218 17.40 -25.15 -11.56
N ARG A 219 16.56 -24.64 -10.65
CA ARG A 219 15.19 -25.16 -10.39
C ARG A 219 14.16 -24.63 -11.37
N GLN A 220 14.27 -23.35 -11.71
CA GLN A 220 13.32 -22.65 -12.57
C GLN A 220 14.05 -21.78 -13.60
N PRO A 221 14.56 -22.37 -14.70
CA PRO A 221 15.30 -21.64 -15.73
C PRO A 221 14.48 -20.54 -16.41
N THR A 222 13.14 -20.61 -16.39
CA THR A 222 12.27 -19.56 -16.96
C THR A 222 12.42 -18.22 -16.25
N MET A 223 12.88 -18.21 -14.99
CA MET A 223 13.17 -16.99 -14.23
C MET A 223 14.51 -16.34 -14.60
N LYS A 224 15.22 -16.84 -15.63
CA LYS A 224 16.48 -16.28 -16.14
C LYS A 224 16.49 -14.74 -16.19
N PRO A 225 15.46 -14.05 -16.72
CA PRO A 225 15.49 -12.59 -16.78
C PRO A 225 15.45 -11.91 -15.40
N ALA A 226 14.59 -12.38 -14.48
CA ALA A 226 14.49 -11.85 -13.12
C ALA A 226 15.81 -12.03 -12.33
N ILE A 227 16.47 -13.17 -12.54
CA ILE A 227 17.77 -13.47 -11.92
C ILE A 227 18.85 -12.56 -12.51
N ALA A 228 18.87 -12.36 -13.83
CA ALA A 228 19.84 -11.48 -14.49
C ALA A 228 19.74 -10.03 -14.01
N ARG A 229 18.52 -9.47 -13.91
CA ARG A 229 18.28 -8.15 -13.30
C ARG A 229 18.89 -8.05 -11.90
N THR A 230 18.64 -9.08 -11.08
CA THR A 230 19.19 -9.14 -9.72
C THR A 230 20.72 -9.20 -9.72
N CYS A 231 21.33 -9.96 -10.64
CA CYS A 231 22.79 -10.02 -10.78
C CYS A 231 23.39 -8.66 -11.14
N ILE A 232 22.77 -7.91 -12.07
CA ILE A 232 23.21 -6.56 -12.44
C ILE A 232 23.14 -5.62 -11.23
N ILE A 233 22.02 -5.64 -10.50
CA ILE A 233 21.79 -4.79 -9.33
C ILE A 233 22.77 -5.08 -8.18
N ALA A 234 23.17 -6.35 -8.03
CA ALA A 234 24.03 -6.87 -6.99
C ALA A 234 25.51 -7.02 -7.40
N ASP A 235 25.86 -6.70 -8.65
CA ASP A 235 27.19 -6.86 -9.25
C ASP A 235 27.72 -8.32 -9.18
N TYR A 236 26.88 -9.30 -9.56
CA TYR A 236 27.22 -10.72 -9.61
C TYR A 236 27.59 -11.17 -11.03
N GLU A 237 28.70 -10.64 -11.55
CA GLU A 237 29.22 -10.89 -12.91
C GLU A 237 29.31 -12.38 -13.26
N ASP A 238 29.96 -13.20 -12.43
CA ASP A 238 30.14 -14.64 -12.71
C ASP A 238 28.83 -15.43 -12.85
N LEU A 239 27.79 -15.02 -12.13
CA LEU A 239 26.47 -15.62 -12.27
C LEU A 239 25.74 -15.06 -13.50
N TYR A 240 25.86 -13.77 -13.76
CA TYR A 240 25.30 -13.14 -14.96
C TYR A 240 25.79 -13.82 -16.24
N ASP A 241 27.10 -14.06 -16.35
CA ASP A 241 27.73 -14.73 -17.51
C ASP A 241 27.18 -16.13 -17.71
N LEU A 242 26.97 -16.87 -16.61
CA LEU A 242 26.42 -18.21 -16.63
C LEU A 242 24.98 -18.26 -17.16
N LEU A 243 24.19 -17.20 -16.96
CA LEU A 243 22.80 -17.16 -17.38
C LEU A 243 22.66 -17.09 -18.90
N ASP A 244 23.63 -16.50 -19.61
CA ASP A 244 23.54 -16.15 -21.03
C ASP A 244 22.18 -15.52 -21.37
N VAL A 245 21.89 -14.40 -20.70
CA VAL A 245 20.60 -13.73 -20.82
C VAL A 245 20.46 -12.99 -22.16
N ASP A 246 19.24 -12.98 -22.68
CA ASP A 246 18.91 -12.26 -23.91
C ASP A 246 18.60 -10.79 -23.56
N PRO A 247 18.94 -9.82 -24.43
CA PRO A 247 18.59 -8.43 -24.20
C PRO A 247 17.08 -8.22 -24.14
N ASP A 248 16.61 -7.76 -22.97
CA ASP A 248 15.24 -7.28 -22.78
C ASP A 248 15.23 -5.84 -22.26
N THR A 249 14.09 -5.17 -22.40
CA THR A 249 13.92 -3.76 -22.01
C THR A 249 14.33 -3.48 -20.56
N GLU A 250 13.92 -4.32 -19.62
CA GLU A 250 14.10 -4.09 -18.18
C GLU A 250 15.54 -4.37 -17.74
N ILE A 251 16.15 -5.44 -18.25
CA ILE A 251 17.56 -5.77 -18.05
C ILE A 251 18.44 -4.65 -18.63
N MET A 252 18.11 -4.14 -19.81
CA MET A 252 18.83 -3.02 -20.41
C MET A 252 18.75 -1.75 -19.57
N TYR A 253 17.60 -1.46 -18.96
CA TYR A 253 17.48 -0.32 -18.05
C TYR A 253 18.34 -0.49 -16.80
N ASP A 254 18.27 -1.65 -16.14
CA ASP A 254 19.09 -1.91 -14.96
C ASP A 254 20.60 -1.91 -15.29
N ALA A 255 20.98 -2.39 -16.47
CA ALA A 255 22.37 -2.37 -16.94
C ALA A 255 22.90 -0.95 -17.19
N ARG A 256 22.06 -0.05 -17.71
CA ARG A 256 22.41 1.38 -17.88
C ARG A 256 22.53 2.12 -16.55
N ASP A 257 21.69 1.75 -15.59
CA ASP A 257 21.71 2.32 -14.24
C ASP A 257 22.83 1.69 -13.36
N SER A 258 23.49 0.63 -13.83
CA SER A 258 24.62 -0.02 -13.15
C SER A 258 25.88 0.84 -13.19
N LEU A 259 26.64 0.82 -12.10
CA LEU A 259 27.98 1.43 -12.05
C LEU A 259 29.03 0.61 -12.80
N ASN A 260 28.77 -0.69 -13.01
CA ASN A 260 29.64 -1.56 -13.78
C ASN A 260 29.22 -1.54 -15.26
N PRO A 261 30.03 -0.96 -16.17
CA PRO A 261 29.69 -0.82 -17.58
C PRO A 261 29.73 -2.16 -18.34
N TYR A 262 30.26 -3.22 -17.73
CA TYR A 262 30.33 -4.56 -18.34
C TYR A 262 28.96 -5.04 -18.82
N TYR A 263 27.93 -4.92 -17.97
CA TYR A 263 26.59 -5.45 -18.27
C TYR A 263 25.96 -4.80 -19.49
N ILE A 264 26.06 -3.48 -19.63
CA ILE A 264 25.47 -2.79 -20.77
C ILE A 264 26.25 -3.10 -22.06
N GLN A 265 27.58 -3.20 -21.99
CA GLN A 265 28.42 -3.54 -23.13
C GLN A 265 28.15 -4.96 -23.64
N ASP A 266 28.02 -5.94 -22.74
CA ASP A 266 27.70 -7.33 -23.10
C ASP A 266 26.31 -7.44 -23.77
N LEU A 267 25.29 -6.78 -23.20
CA LEU A 267 23.96 -6.79 -23.78
C LEU A 267 23.92 -6.12 -25.16
N GLU A 268 24.56 -4.96 -25.32
CA GLU A 268 24.63 -4.25 -26.61
C GLU A 268 25.34 -5.08 -27.68
N ALA A 269 26.39 -5.84 -27.31
CA ALA A 269 27.08 -6.74 -28.21
C ALA A 269 26.20 -7.92 -28.68
N LYS A 270 25.21 -8.34 -27.90
CA LYS A 270 24.28 -9.43 -28.23
C LYS A 270 23.10 -9.02 -29.12
N ILE A 271 22.77 -7.73 -29.19
CA ILE A 271 21.61 -7.22 -29.96
C ILE A 271 21.63 -7.63 -31.44
N PRO A 272 22.76 -7.53 -32.19
CA PRO A 272 22.80 -7.87 -33.61
C PRO A 272 22.43 -9.33 -33.92
N ASP A 273 22.74 -10.24 -33.00
CA ASP A 273 22.60 -11.69 -33.22
C ASP A 273 21.31 -12.28 -32.63
N ARG A 274 20.71 -11.62 -31.63
CA ARG A 274 19.61 -12.21 -30.81
C ARG A 274 18.28 -11.45 -30.85
N ASP A 275 18.23 -10.32 -31.57
CA ASP A 275 17.14 -9.34 -31.58
C ASP A 275 16.83 -8.75 -30.19
N PHE A 276 16.33 -7.51 -30.18
CA PHE A 276 15.83 -6.87 -28.96
C PHE A 276 14.34 -7.20 -28.78
N ARG A 277 14.00 -8.00 -27.75
CA ARG A 277 12.60 -8.35 -27.46
C ARG A 277 12.07 -7.50 -26.31
N PRO A 278 11.02 -6.69 -26.52
CA PRO A 278 10.36 -6.05 -25.40
C PRO A 278 9.73 -7.13 -24.53
N PHE A 279 9.97 -7.06 -23.21
CA PHE A 279 9.27 -7.90 -22.25
C PHE A 279 7.75 -7.69 -22.45
N PRO A 280 6.93 -8.77 -22.54
CA PRO A 280 5.53 -8.65 -22.95
C PRO A 280 4.78 -7.65 -22.05
N ARG A 281 4.48 -6.48 -22.61
CA ARG A 281 3.64 -5.45 -21.98
C ARG A 281 2.22 -5.99 -21.91
N GLY A 282 1.79 -6.33 -20.69
CA GLY A 282 0.48 -6.92 -20.43
C GLY A 282 0.39 -7.61 -19.07
N ILE A 283 1.53 -7.94 -18.46
CA ILE A 283 1.58 -8.48 -17.10
C ILE A 283 2.32 -7.45 -16.24
N THR A 284 1.54 -6.67 -15.47
CA THR A 284 1.95 -5.75 -14.39
C THR A 284 2.83 -4.55 -14.81
N TYR A 285 2.18 -3.39 -14.92
CA TYR A 285 2.77 -2.11 -15.29
C TYR A 285 3.92 -1.69 -14.35
N GLU A 286 5.14 -1.65 -14.88
CA GLU A 286 6.35 -1.04 -14.29
C GLU A 286 6.88 -1.70 -13.01
N ILE A 287 7.86 -2.59 -13.17
CA ILE A 287 8.71 -3.02 -12.06
C ILE A 287 9.79 -1.95 -11.89
N PRO A 288 9.91 -1.31 -10.72
CA PRO A 288 10.74 -0.12 -10.58
C PRO A 288 12.20 -0.44 -10.87
N ARG A 289 12.86 0.47 -11.58
CA ARG A 289 14.32 0.52 -11.64
C ARG A 289 14.87 0.79 -10.25
N LYS A 290 16.10 0.36 -9.97
CA LYS A 290 16.80 0.64 -8.69
C LYS A 290 16.70 2.11 -8.24
N PRO A 291 16.86 3.13 -9.10
CA PRO A 291 16.73 4.54 -8.69
C PRO A 291 15.30 4.95 -8.30
N LYS A 292 14.27 4.21 -8.76
CA LYS A 292 12.86 4.44 -8.42
C LYS A 292 12.39 3.66 -7.17
N MET A 293 13.30 2.96 -6.47
CA MET A 293 12.99 2.22 -5.23
C MET A 293 13.22 3.03 -3.94
N PHE A 294 13.35 4.36 -4.05
CA PHE A 294 13.42 5.25 -2.90
C PHE A 294 12.04 5.87 -2.67
N GLU A 295 11.49 5.71 -1.47
CA GLU A 295 10.27 6.43 -1.06
C GLU A 295 10.67 7.88 -0.70
N TYR A 296 10.04 8.86 -1.34
CA TYR A 296 10.21 10.27 -1.01
C TYR A 296 9.07 10.74 -0.10
N PRO A 297 9.34 11.56 0.94
CA PRO A 297 8.28 12.16 1.75
C PRO A 297 7.38 13.03 0.87
N PRO A 298 6.11 13.24 1.26
CA PRO A 298 5.21 14.07 0.48
C PRO A 298 5.66 15.54 0.55
N SER A 299 5.59 16.25 -0.58
CA SER A 299 5.92 17.67 -0.65
C SER A 299 4.80 18.58 -0.14
N HIS A 300 3.57 18.06 -0.01
CA HIS A 300 2.39 18.85 0.33
C HIS A 300 1.59 18.23 1.49
N LEU A 301 1.14 19.08 2.41
CA LEU A 301 0.15 18.73 3.44
C LEU A 301 -1.25 19.17 2.99
N TRP A 302 -2.23 18.26 3.09
CA TRP A 302 -3.63 18.45 2.67
C TRP A 302 -4.59 18.39 3.87
N ILE A 303 -5.75 19.05 3.76
CA ILE A 303 -6.82 19.09 4.79
C ILE A 303 -7.63 17.79 4.79
N ASP A 304 -8.01 17.34 3.60
CA ASP A 304 -8.90 16.20 3.42
C ASP A 304 -8.16 15.04 2.75
N PHE A 305 -8.28 13.87 3.35
CA PHE A 305 -7.86 12.61 2.76
C PHE A 305 -9.11 11.95 2.22
N ALA A 306 -9.42 12.15 0.94
CA ALA A 306 -10.32 11.24 0.28
C ALA A 306 -9.64 9.87 0.18
N ASP A 307 -10.41 8.79 0.27
CA ASP A 307 -10.05 7.46 -0.24
C ASP A 307 -10.00 7.44 -1.77
N SER A 308 -9.47 8.51 -2.35
CA SER A 308 -8.72 8.46 -3.59
C SER A 308 -7.48 7.59 -3.32
N GLY A 309 -7.72 6.31 -3.05
CA GLY A 309 -6.69 5.29 -2.91
C GLY A 309 -5.63 5.47 -3.99
N PRO A 310 -4.38 5.09 -3.70
CA PRO A 310 -3.16 5.58 -4.33
C PRO A 310 -3.39 6.38 -5.61
N GLY A 311 -3.38 7.71 -5.49
CA GLY A 311 -3.24 8.57 -6.66
C GLY A 311 -2.02 8.12 -7.46
N ILE A 312 -2.15 8.00 -8.78
CA ILE A 312 -1.01 7.73 -9.65
C ILE A 312 -0.30 9.08 -9.83
N GLU A 313 0.75 9.37 -9.06
CA GLU A 313 1.86 10.14 -9.64
C GLU A 313 3.04 9.18 -9.82
N ASP A 314 3.83 9.45 -10.84
CA ASP A 314 4.81 8.58 -11.49
C ASP A 314 6.04 8.19 -10.64
N ASP A 315 6.08 8.61 -9.37
CA ASP A 315 7.27 8.63 -8.50
C ASP A 315 7.22 7.70 -7.27
N SER A 316 6.17 6.89 -7.10
CA SER A 316 6.05 5.96 -5.96
C SER A 316 6.54 4.54 -6.28
N ILE A 317 6.97 3.79 -5.24
CA ILE A 317 7.44 2.41 -5.41
C ILE A 317 6.29 1.51 -5.90
N SER A 318 6.54 0.83 -7.01
CA SER A 318 5.67 -0.20 -7.56
C SER A 318 6.13 -1.59 -7.09
N TYR A 319 5.23 -2.33 -6.44
CA TYR A 319 5.44 -3.74 -6.11
C TYR A 319 4.61 -4.58 -7.08
N ASN A 320 5.25 -5.14 -8.11
CA ASN A 320 4.58 -5.86 -9.20
C ASN A 320 3.45 -5.04 -9.87
N GLY A 321 3.70 -3.78 -10.16
CA GLY A 321 2.75 -2.87 -10.79
C GLY A 321 1.65 -2.32 -9.89
N SER A 322 1.70 -2.66 -8.59
CA SER A 322 0.86 -2.01 -7.60
C SER A 322 1.62 -0.88 -6.93
N ILE A 323 1.16 0.33 -7.16
CA ILE A 323 1.64 1.55 -6.51
C ILE A 323 0.69 1.86 -5.36
N VAL A 324 1.23 2.03 -4.16
CA VAL A 324 0.45 2.37 -2.98
C VAL A 324 1.04 3.58 -2.28
N ARG A 325 0.19 4.55 -1.93
CA ARG A 325 0.59 5.82 -1.34
C ARG A 325 -0.12 6.05 -0.02
N PHE A 326 0.67 6.26 1.03
CA PHE A 326 0.20 6.75 2.33
C PHE A 326 1.06 7.90 2.86
N ASN A 327 1.93 8.47 2.02
CA ASN A 327 2.90 9.48 2.43
C ASN A 327 2.19 10.72 2.98
N SER A 328 1.14 11.19 2.30
CA SER A 328 0.31 12.30 2.79
C SER A 328 -0.34 12.00 4.15
N LEU A 329 -0.76 10.76 4.40
CA LEU A 329 -1.29 10.35 5.71
C LEU A 329 -0.19 10.37 6.79
N GLN A 330 1.02 9.89 6.48
CA GLN A 330 2.16 9.95 7.41
C GLN A 330 2.47 11.40 7.81
N LEU A 331 2.51 12.30 6.83
CA LEU A 331 2.76 13.71 7.08
C LEU A 331 1.62 14.34 7.88
N SER A 332 0.34 14.02 7.60
CA SER A 332 -0.78 14.57 8.38
C SER A 332 -0.81 14.10 9.83
N VAL A 333 -0.46 12.82 10.07
CA VAL A 333 -0.38 12.27 11.41
C VAL A 333 0.76 12.92 12.20
N SER A 334 1.92 13.14 11.56
CA SER A 334 3.13 13.65 12.20
C SER A 334 3.28 15.18 12.21
N ALA A 335 2.52 15.90 11.38
CA ALA A 335 2.61 17.36 11.28
C ALA A 335 2.28 18.04 12.62
N PRO A 336 2.93 19.17 12.94
CA PRO A 336 2.61 19.95 14.13
C PRO A 336 1.22 20.60 14.01
N GLU A 337 0.55 20.78 15.14
CA GLU A 337 -0.83 21.32 15.17
C GLU A 337 -0.93 22.73 14.56
N SER A 338 0.10 23.55 14.73
CA SER A 338 0.19 24.87 14.10
C SER A 338 0.14 24.81 12.57
N LEU A 339 0.78 23.80 11.99
CA LEU A 339 0.78 23.59 10.55
C LEU A 339 -0.58 23.08 10.10
N LYS A 340 -1.18 22.11 10.80
CA LYS A 340 -2.53 21.61 10.50
C LYS A 340 -3.57 22.72 10.55
N GLN A 341 -3.50 23.59 11.56
CA GLN A 341 -4.37 24.74 11.70
C GLN A 341 -4.19 25.73 10.54
N LEU A 342 -2.96 25.96 10.10
CA LEU A 342 -2.69 26.83 8.94
C LEU A 342 -3.32 26.27 7.66
N VAL A 343 -3.24 24.95 7.43
CA VAL A 343 -3.92 24.32 6.29
C VAL A 343 -5.43 24.50 6.43
N ALA A 344 -5.99 24.22 7.62
CA ALA A 344 -7.43 24.37 7.90
C ALA A 344 -7.95 25.80 7.67
N ASP A 345 -7.17 26.81 8.08
CA ASP A 345 -7.54 28.23 7.95
C ASP A 345 -7.45 28.73 6.51
N THR A 346 -6.48 28.23 5.74
CA THR A 346 -6.22 28.68 4.36
C THR A 346 -7.07 27.93 3.33
N HIS A 347 -7.65 26.77 3.69
CA HIS A 347 -8.32 25.88 2.76
C HIS A 347 -7.45 25.44 1.56
N CYS A 348 -6.11 25.55 1.69
CA CYS A 348 -5.14 25.28 0.65
C CYS A 348 -4.10 24.27 1.11
N ALA A 349 -3.59 23.45 0.19
CA ALA A 349 -2.43 22.62 0.47
C ALA A 349 -1.20 23.49 0.76
N ILE A 350 -0.40 23.08 1.74
CA ILE A 350 0.85 23.75 2.07
C ILE A 350 2.01 22.94 1.52
N GLU A 351 2.84 23.56 0.69
CA GLU A 351 4.12 22.99 0.29
C GLU A 351 5.11 23.07 1.48
N ILE A 352 5.68 21.92 1.85
CA ILE A 352 6.51 21.78 3.03
C ILE A 352 7.83 22.53 2.89
N ASP A 353 8.43 22.52 1.71
CA ASP A 353 9.69 23.22 1.46
C ASP A 353 9.49 24.75 1.56
N GLU A 354 8.42 25.29 0.94
CA GLU A 354 8.06 26.71 1.08
C GLU A 354 7.78 27.10 2.54
N TYR A 355 7.08 26.25 3.29
CA TYR A 355 6.80 26.49 4.71
C TYR A 355 8.09 26.63 5.53
N TYR A 356 9.03 25.69 5.40
CA TYR A 356 10.28 25.76 6.14
C TYR A 356 11.21 26.89 5.66
N ASP A 357 11.20 27.20 4.37
CA ASP A 357 11.92 28.36 3.85
C ASP A 357 11.35 29.67 4.42
N SER A 358 10.03 29.79 4.58
CA SER A 358 9.40 30.98 5.19
C SER A 358 9.84 31.20 6.64
N LEU A 359 9.90 30.14 7.45
CA LEU A 359 10.39 30.20 8.84
C LEU A 359 11.85 30.69 8.91
N ARG A 360 12.67 30.27 7.94
CA ARG A 360 14.06 30.71 7.86
C ARG A 360 14.17 32.22 7.62
N HIS A 361 13.29 32.78 6.81
CA HIS A 361 13.24 34.22 6.54
C HIS A 361 12.75 35.00 7.78
N GLU A 362 11.77 34.49 8.51
CA GLU A 362 11.30 35.10 9.76
C GLU A 362 12.39 35.13 10.84
N ILE A 363 13.13 34.03 11.02
CA ILE A 363 14.26 33.97 11.97
C ILE A 363 15.34 34.99 11.60
N GLN A 364 15.72 35.10 10.33
CA GLN A 364 16.72 36.09 9.89
C GLN A 364 16.25 37.54 10.10
N VAL A 365 14.96 37.81 9.95
CA VAL A 365 14.38 39.15 10.22
C VAL A 365 14.42 39.43 11.73
N HIS A 366 14.04 38.47 12.57
CA HIS A 366 14.11 38.62 14.03
C HIS A 366 15.54 38.76 14.55
N GLU A 367 16.52 38.03 14.01
CA GLU A 367 17.94 38.18 14.37
C GLU A 367 18.49 39.57 13.96
N ARG A 368 18.10 40.08 12.78
CA ARG A 368 18.48 41.44 12.35
C ARG A 368 17.84 42.54 13.20
N LEU A 369 16.62 42.32 13.69
CA LEU A 369 15.94 43.26 14.58
C LEU A 369 16.49 43.21 16.01
N GLY A 370 16.82 42.03 16.54
CA GLY A 370 17.45 41.86 17.85
C GLY A 370 18.90 42.37 17.90
N SER A 371 19.58 42.47 16.75
CA SER A 371 20.93 43.06 16.63
C SER A 371 20.94 44.60 16.65
N ASN A 372 19.77 45.25 16.52
CA ASN A 372 19.64 46.71 16.49
C ASN A 372 19.22 47.30 17.86
N GLU A 373 19.04 46.49 18.90
CA GLU A 373 18.81 46.96 20.28
C GLU A 373 20.10 46.95 21.10
N GLU A 374 21.15 47.65 20.65
CA GLU A 374 22.16 48.18 21.56
C GLU A 374 22.89 49.34 20.86
N ILE A 375 22.66 50.55 21.40
CA ILE A 375 23.53 51.74 21.49
C ILE A 375 22.62 52.97 21.47
N ILE A 376 22.15 53.37 22.66
CA ILE A 376 21.94 54.77 22.98
C ILE A 376 22.79 55.05 24.22
N PRO A 377 23.84 55.87 24.14
CA PRO A 377 24.61 56.26 25.32
C PRO A 377 23.82 57.30 26.13
N PRO A 378 23.99 57.35 27.46
CA PRO A 378 23.27 58.29 28.29
C PRO A 378 23.89 59.69 28.17
N THR A 379 23.05 60.69 27.96
CA THR A 379 23.35 62.10 28.29
C THR A 379 22.17 62.73 28.98
#